data_AF-A0A1W1Y1A0-F1
#
_entry.id   AF-A0A1W1Y1A0-F1
#
_cell.length_a   1.000
_cell.length_b   1.000
_cell.length_c   1.000
_cell.angle_alpha   90.00
_cell.angle_beta   90.00
_cell.angle_gamma   90.00
#
_symmetry.space_group_name_H-M   'P 1'
#
loop_
_entity.id
_entity.type
_entity.pdbx_description
1 polymer ?
#
loop_
_entity_poly.entity_id
_entity_poly.type
_entity_poly.pdbx_seq_one_letter_code
_entity_poly.pdbx_strand_id
1 'polypeptide(L)'
;MYLPDDIIQEIVDYVRQEFGEDPADPASLQPEQVAYRGEFDLDGVPTHYWQVGRNVWATVAPYGDDCYSIDITDVSPTPAPASDAYSTLYVRNFDGDVDLTIPLTASSGGSYSLGRYQPLALPDGEQLEIYAEAHPNSSPPLVFIGINDGDDNQYLRGAVGLSFNYTTRRGSLLLLTLGVVR
;
A
#
# COMPACT_ATOMS: atom_id res chain seq x y z
N MET A 1 -25.26 2.45 7.26
CA MET A 1 -26.24 1.33 7.31
C MET A 1 -26.17 0.70 8.69
N TYR A 2 -27.26 0.17 9.25
CA TYR A 2 -27.20 -0.58 10.51
C TYR A 2 -26.97 -2.05 10.17
N LEU A 3 -25.86 -2.63 10.65
CA LEU A 3 -25.58 -4.05 10.48
C LEU A 3 -26.31 -4.87 11.55
N PRO A 4 -26.76 -6.09 11.23
CA PRO A 4 -27.43 -6.93 12.21
C PRO A 4 -26.45 -7.43 13.27
N ASP A 5 -26.96 -7.80 14.45
CA ASP A 5 -26.15 -8.21 15.60
C ASP A 5 -25.36 -9.52 15.33
N ASP A 6 -25.81 -10.32 14.37
CA ASP A 6 -25.22 -11.59 13.93
C ASP A 6 -24.36 -11.48 12.67
N ILE A 7 -24.02 -10.26 12.21
CA ILE A 7 -23.20 -10.05 11.00
C ILE A 7 -21.87 -10.82 11.01
N ILE A 8 -21.25 -11.01 12.17
CA ILE A 8 -20.02 -11.80 12.29
C ILE A 8 -20.27 -13.26 11.90
N GLN A 9 -21.40 -13.83 12.31
CA GLN A 9 -21.77 -15.20 11.96
C GLN A 9 -22.04 -15.32 10.46
N GLU A 10 -22.75 -14.35 9.88
CA GLU A 10 -22.98 -14.32 8.43
C GLU A 10 -21.68 -14.24 7.62
N ILE A 11 -20.71 -13.43 8.07
CA ILE A 11 -19.37 -13.36 7.46
C ILE A 11 -18.68 -14.71 7.53
N VAL A 12 -18.70 -15.39 8.68
CA VAL A 12 -18.09 -16.71 8.84
C VAL A 12 -18.74 -17.73 7.91
N ASP A 13 -20.07 -17.76 7.85
CA ASP A 13 -20.81 -18.70 7.01
C ASP A 13 -20.52 -18.45 5.52
N TYR A 14 -20.48 -17.18 5.10
CA TYR A 14 -20.09 -16.79 3.75
C TYR A 14 -18.67 -17.22 3.40
N VAL A 15 -17.70 -16.92 4.27
CA VAL A 15 -16.28 -17.25 4.05
C VAL A 15 -16.07 -18.76 3.98
N ARG A 16 -16.69 -19.52 4.87
CA ARG A 16 -16.64 -20.99 4.83
C ARG A 16 -17.21 -21.53 3.53
N GLN A 17 -18.34 -20.98 3.05
CA GLN A 17 -18.94 -21.38 1.79
C GLN A 17 -18.00 -21.10 0.60
N GLU A 18 -17.38 -19.92 0.56
CA GLU A 18 -16.44 -19.54 -0.52
C GLU A 18 -15.18 -20.41 -0.54
N PHE A 19 -14.64 -20.79 0.62
CA PHE A 19 -13.46 -21.65 0.70
C PHE A 19 -13.77 -23.15 0.77
N GLY A 20 -15.05 -23.55 0.77
CA GLY A 20 -15.46 -24.95 0.87
C GLY A 20 -15.12 -25.60 2.21
N GLU A 21 -15.11 -24.83 3.30
CA GLU A 21 -14.83 -25.32 4.64
C GLU A 21 -16.04 -26.04 5.24
N ASP A 22 -15.80 -27.12 5.98
CA ASP A 22 -16.84 -27.83 6.74
C ASP A 22 -17.06 -27.13 8.10
N PRO A 23 -18.27 -26.65 8.43
CA PRO A 23 -18.56 -26.05 9.73
C PRO A 23 -18.31 -26.97 10.93
N ALA A 24 -18.30 -28.29 10.71
CA ALA A 24 -17.99 -29.28 11.74
C ALA A 24 -16.48 -29.49 11.96
N ASP A 25 -15.63 -28.98 11.07
CA ASP A 25 -14.18 -29.04 11.22
C ASP A 25 -13.71 -27.99 12.25
N PRO A 26 -13.05 -28.39 13.35
CA PRO A 26 -12.47 -27.44 14.31
C PRO A 26 -11.42 -26.50 13.70
N ALA A 27 -10.85 -26.84 12.54
CA ALA A 27 -9.92 -25.99 11.81
C ALA A 27 -10.60 -24.95 10.90
N SER A 28 -11.92 -25.03 10.70
CA SER A 28 -12.70 -24.02 9.97
C SER A 28 -12.70 -22.68 10.71
N LEU A 29 -12.87 -21.60 9.97
CA LEU A 29 -12.92 -20.24 10.51
C LEU A 29 -13.99 -20.12 11.60
N GLN A 30 -13.66 -19.64 12.78
CA GLN A 30 -14.58 -19.40 13.89
C GLN A 30 -14.85 -17.88 14.08
N PRO A 31 -16.01 -17.48 14.63
CA PRO A 31 -16.36 -16.07 14.85
C PRO A 31 -15.30 -15.27 15.62
N GLU A 32 -14.67 -15.86 16.64
CA GLU A 32 -13.63 -15.23 17.45
C GLU A 32 -12.32 -14.93 16.68
N GLN A 33 -12.12 -15.53 15.50
CA GLN A 33 -10.97 -15.29 14.64
C GLN A 33 -11.22 -14.11 13.68
N VAL A 34 -12.47 -13.63 13.58
CA VAL A 34 -12.87 -12.52 12.72
C VAL A 34 -12.68 -11.20 13.46
N ALA A 35 -11.83 -10.31 12.92
CA ALA A 35 -11.50 -9.05 13.57
C ALA A 35 -12.00 -7.85 12.77
N TYR A 36 -12.93 -7.07 13.34
CA TYR A 36 -13.39 -5.81 12.72
C TYR A 36 -12.25 -4.79 12.64
N ARG A 37 -12.15 -4.10 11.50
CA ARG A 37 -11.02 -3.21 11.19
C ARG A 37 -11.46 -1.78 10.89
N GLY A 38 -12.72 -1.57 10.52
CA GLY A 38 -13.30 -0.24 10.36
C GLY A 38 -14.27 -0.16 9.18
N GLU A 39 -14.81 1.03 9.00
CA GLU A 39 -15.61 1.44 7.85
C GLU A 39 -14.76 2.40 7.01
N PHE A 40 -14.76 2.20 5.69
CA PHE A 40 -13.95 2.93 4.73
C PHE A 40 -14.82 3.34 3.52
N ASP A 41 -14.55 4.51 2.95
CA ASP A 41 -15.22 4.95 1.73
C ASP A 41 -14.51 4.35 0.50
N LEU A 42 -15.25 3.54 -0.27
CA LEU A 42 -14.79 2.98 -1.54
C LEU A 42 -15.65 3.57 -2.66
N ASP A 43 -15.09 4.52 -3.42
CA ASP A 43 -15.77 5.20 -4.52
C ASP A 43 -17.15 5.79 -4.13
N GLY A 44 -17.25 6.36 -2.93
CA GLY A 44 -18.48 6.92 -2.37
C GLY A 44 -19.42 5.90 -1.72
N VAL A 45 -18.97 4.65 -1.56
CA VAL A 45 -19.73 3.58 -0.89
C VAL A 45 -19.09 3.26 0.47
N PRO A 46 -19.79 3.49 1.60
CA PRO A 46 -19.28 3.15 2.92
C PRO A 46 -19.24 1.62 3.08
N THR A 47 -18.04 1.07 3.22
CA THR A 47 -17.77 -0.37 3.24
C THR A 47 -17.09 -0.76 4.55
N HIS A 48 -17.66 -1.72 5.26
CA HIS A 48 -17.11 -2.26 6.48
C HIS A 48 -16.14 -3.40 6.18
N TYR A 49 -15.07 -3.54 6.96
CA TYR A 49 -14.06 -4.57 6.75
C TYR A 49 -13.75 -5.40 8.01
N TRP A 50 -13.59 -6.70 7.81
CA TRP A 50 -13.12 -7.65 8.80
C TRP A 50 -11.95 -8.45 8.26
N GLN A 51 -10.92 -8.63 9.08
CA GLN A 51 -9.83 -9.54 8.79
C GLN A 51 -10.25 -10.96 9.19
N VAL A 52 -10.22 -11.89 8.23
CA VAL A 52 -10.60 -13.30 8.41
C VAL A 52 -9.43 -14.27 8.18
N GLY A 53 -8.28 -13.76 7.70
CA GLY A 53 -7.08 -14.55 7.48
C GLY A 53 -5.83 -13.69 7.31
N ARG A 54 -4.69 -14.34 7.01
CA ARG A 54 -3.38 -13.66 6.91
C ARG A 54 -3.32 -12.60 5.81
N ASN A 55 -4.15 -12.68 4.78
CA ASN A 55 -4.36 -11.68 3.73
C ASN A 55 -5.76 -11.88 3.12
N VAL A 56 -6.76 -12.12 3.98
CA VAL A 56 -8.13 -12.37 3.53
C VAL A 56 -9.04 -11.47 4.34
N TRP A 57 -9.85 -10.72 3.64
CA TRP A 57 -10.75 -9.72 4.19
C TRP A 57 -12.17 -9.99 3.72
N ALA A 58 -13.10 -9.94 4.65
CA ALA A 58 -14.51 -9.86 4.33
C ALA A 58 -14.91 -8.38 4.31
N THR A 59 -15.67 -8.00 3.29
CA THR A 59 -16.23 -6.65 3.12
C THR A 59 -17.75 -6.72 3.24
N VAL A 60 -18.35 -5.71 3.86
CA VAL A 60 -19.81 -5.55 3.89
C VAL A 60 -20.17 -4.15 3.42
N ALA A 61 -20.85 -4.05 2.28
CA ALA A 61 -21.23 -2.79 1.66
C ALA A 61 -22.76 -2.72 1.46
N PRO A 62 -23.38 -1.52 1.53
CA PRO A 62 -24.78 -1.33 1.17
C PRO A 62 -25.05 -1.80 -0.25
N TYR A 63 -26.19 -2.49 -0.44
CA TYR A 63 -26.68 -2.92 -1.73
C TYR A 63 -28.17 -2.56 -1.85
N GLY A 64 -28.47 -1.48 -2.55
CA GLY A 64 -29.83 -0.93 -2.58
C GLY A 64 -30.20 -0.23 -1.27
N ASP A 65 -31.51 -0.11 -1.00
CA ASP A 65 -32.01 0.73 0.09
C ASP A 65 -31.93 0.06 1.48
N ASP A 66 -32.13 -1.27 1.55
CA ASP A 66 -32.25 -2.01 2.82
C ASP A 66 -31.48 -3.35 2.83
N CYS A 67 -30.54 -3.56 1.90
CA CYS A 67 -29.72 -4.78 1.85
C CYS A 67 -28.23 -4.45 1.90
N TYR A 68 -27.41 -5.47 2.10
CA TYR A 68 -25.97 -5.41 1.95
C TYR A 68 -25.45 -6.61 1.16
N SER A 69 -24.23 -6.45 0.64
CA SER A 69 -23.44 -7.53 0.06
C SER A 69 -22.27 -7.86 0.97
N ILE A 70 -21.97 -9.14 1.13
CA ILE A 70 -20.71 -9.63 1.70
C ILE A 70 -19.83 -10.06 0.53
N ASP A 71 -18.56 -9.65 0.52
CA ASP A 71 -17.58 -10.08 -0.49
C ASP A 71 -16.21 -10.35 0.15
N ILE A 72 -15.34 -11.10 -0.53
CA ILE A 72 -13.98 -11.42 -0.08
C ILE A 72 -12.96 -10.71 -0.97
N THR A 73 -11.93 -10.15 -0.33
CA THR A 73 -10.80 -9.54 -1.02
C THR A 73 -9.49 -9.90 -0.33
N ASP A 74 -8.41 -9.93 -1.11
CA ASP A 74 -7.04 -10.00 -0.61
C ASP A 74 -6.43 -8.60 -0.36
N VAL A 75 -7.17 -7.54 -0.69
CA VAL A 75 -6.74 -6.14 -0.54
C VAL A 75 -7.18 -5.57 0.81
N SER A 76 -6.21 -5.09 1.59
CA SER A 76 -6.47 -4.43 2.88
C SER A 76 -7.18 -3.07 2.69
N PRO A 77 -8.18 -2.74 3.53
CA PRO A 77 -8.81 -1.42 3.54
C PRO A 77 -7.94 -0.35 4.18
N THR A 78 -7.12 -0.78 5.13
CA THR A 78 -6.09 0.05 5.71
C THR A 78 -5.11 0.31 4.57
N PRO A 79 -4.83 1.57 4.18
CA PRO A 79 -3.60 1.82 3.45
C PRO A 79 -2.51 1.11 4.24
N ALA A 80 -1.65 0.33 3.58
CA ALA A 80 -0.68 -0.48 4.31
C ALA A 80 0.00 0.39 5.36
N PRO A 81 0.34 -0.21 6.52
CA PRO A 81 0.98 0.52 7.60
C PRO A 81 1.95 1.56 7.03
N ALA A 82 1.98 2.76 7.58
CA ALA A 82 2.89 3.80 7.09
C ALA A 82 4.33 3.28 6.90
N SER A 83 4.74 2.31 7.72
CA SER A 83 5.97 1.53 7.52
C SER A 83 6.04 0.82 6.17
N ASP A 84 5.00 0.15 5.74
CA ASP A 84 5.00 -0.70 4.56
C ASP A 84 4.87 0.16 3.28
N ALA A 85 4.07 1.22 3.33
CA ALA A 85 3.90 2.13 2.19
C ALA A 85 5.12 3.04 1.96
N TYR A 86 5.77 3.51 3.04
CA TYR A 86 6.79 4.58 2.96
C TYR A 86 8.21 4.15 3.35
N SER A 87 8.45 2.90 3.74
CA SER A 87 9.80 2.42 4.05
C SER A 87 10.65 2.10 2.83
N THR A 88 10.13 2.20 1.61
CA THR A 88 10.83 1.72 0.41
C THR A 88 10.66 2.66 -0.77
N LEU A 89 11.78 3.04 -1.39
CA LEU A 89 11.82 3.68 -2.70
C LEU A 89 12.04 2.60 -3.75
N TYR A 90 11.17 2.57 -4.75
CA TYR A 90 11.31 1.72 -5.92
C TYR A 90 11.87 2.53 -7.08
N VAL A 91 12.90 2.01 -7.74
CA VAL A 91 13.50 2.60 -8.94
C VAL A 91 13.50 1.55 -10.04
N ARG A 92 12.77 1.83 -11.11
CA ARG A 92 12.68 0.95 -12.30
C ARG A 92 13.30 1.64 -13.49
N ASN A 93 14.17 0.95 -14.22
CA ASN A 93 14.59 1.37 -15.55
C ASN A 93 13.70 0.69 -16.60
N PHE A 94 13.04 1.47 -17.46
CA PHE A 94 12.16 0.96 -18.52
C PHE A 94 12.93 0.27 -19.65
N ASP A 95 14.22 0.55 -19.80
CA ASP A 95 15.07 -0.06 -20.83
C ASP A 95 15.44 -1.53 -20.52
N GLY A 96 14.93 -2.08 -19.40
CA GLY A 96 14.68 -3.52 -19.26
C GLY A 96 15.42 -4.26 -18.14
N ASP A 97 16.40 -3.65 -17.47
CA ASP A 97 17.38 -4.42 -16.69
C ASP A 97 17.48 -4.07 -15.19
N VAL A 98 16.72 -3.10 -14.69
CA VAL A 98 16.88 -2.63 -13.30
C VAL A 98 15.53 -2.44 -12.62
N ASP A 99 15.26 -3.29 -11.64
CA ASP A 99 14.25 -3.07 -10.61
C ASP A 99 14.97 -3.02 -9.26
N LEU A 100 15.17 -1.81 -8.74
CA LEU A 100 15.84 -1.58 -7.46
C LEU A 100 14.82 -1.24 -6.39
N THR A 101 15.03 -1.84 -5.24
CA THR A 101 14.25 -1.63 -4.03
C THR A 101 15.19 -1.10 -2.97
N ILE A 102 14.99 0.14 -2.56
CA ILE A 102 15.91 0.86 -1.68
C ILE A 102 15.19 1.12 -0.36
N PRO A 103 15.62 0.48 0.74
CA PRO A 103 14.99 0.68 2.04
C PRO A 103 15.34 2.05 2.60
N LEU A 104 14.33 2.76 3.10
CA LEU A 104 14.44 4.00 3.84
C LEU A 104 14.56 3.68 5.33
N THR A 105 15.37 4.46 6.02
CA THR A 105 15.56 4.33 7.47
C THR A 105 14.48 5.10 8.20
N ALA A 106 13.83 4.46 9.17
CA ALA A 106 12.88 5.14 10.06
C ALA A 106 13.63 6.13 10.97
N SER A 107 13.12 7.35 11.07
CA SER A 107 13.61 8.38 11.98
C SER A 107 12.66 8.58 13.16
N SER A 108 13.15 9.26 14.20
CA SER A 108 12.34 9.65 15.35
C SER A 108 11.16 10.51 14.89
N GLY A 109 9.93 10.10 15.23
CA GLY A 109 8.71 10.77 14.75
C GLY A 109 8.00 10.05 13.60
N GLY A 110 8.44 8.84 13.23
CA GLY A 110 7.73 7.95 12.31
C GLY A 110 7.83 8.36 10.84
N SER A 111 8.84 9.17 10.49
CA SER A 111 9.21 9.48 9.11
C SER A 111 10.23 8.46 8.59
N TYR A 112 10.37 8.36 7.27
CA TYR A 112 11.30 7.45 6.60
C TYR A 112 12.19 8.26 5.66
N SER A 113 13.50 8.04 5.66
CA SER A 113 14.38 8.73 4.70
C SER A 113 15.64 7.93 4.37
N LEU A 114 16.30 8.30 3.27
CA LEU A 114 17.68 7.87 2.99
C LEU A 114 18.73 8.62 3.86
N GLY A 115 18.33 9.68 4.56
CA GLY A 115 19.17 10.55 5.39
C GLY A 115 20.17 11.43 4.63
N ARG A 116 20.54 11.04 3.40
CA ARG A 116 21.38 11.79 2.47
C ARG A 116 21.17 11.28 1.04
N TYR A 117 21.69 12.01 0.07
CA TYR A 117 21.81 11.51 -1.30
C TYR A 117 22.69 10.25 -1.32
N GLN A 118 22.25 9.24 -2.06
CA GLN A 118 22.96 7.97 -2.25
C GLN A 118 23.26 7.75 -3.73
N PRO A 119 24.46 7.25 -4.08
CA PRO A 119 24.80 6.97 -5.47
C PRO A 119 23.96 5.81 -6.02
N LEU A 120 23.53 5.96 -7.27
CA LEU A 120 22.78 4.98 -8.05
C LEU A 120 23.53 4.75 -9.36
N ALA A 121 24.09 3.56 -9.53
CA ALA A 121 24.73 3.15 -10.79
C ALA A 121 23.70 2.51 -11.72
N LEU A 122 23.62 3.00 -12.95
CA LEU A 122 22.76 2.47 -14.00
C LEU A 122 23.52 1.49 -14.92
N PRO A 123 22.82 0.62 -15.67
CA PRO A 123 23.47 -0.38 -16.54
C PRO A 123 24.28 0.22 -17.68
N ASP A 124 23.89 1.41 -18.14
CA ASP A 124 24.62 2.19 -19.15
C ASP A 124 25.91 2.85 -18.61
N GLY A 125 26.25 2.58 -17.34
CA GLY A 125 27.42 3.10 -16.64
C GLY A 125 27.26 4.54 -16.15
N GLU A 126 26.08 5.14 -16.28
CA GLU A 126 25.77 6.43 -15.67
C GLU A 126 25.68 6.32 -14.14
N GLN A 127 26.05 7.39 -13.44
CA GLN A 127 25.91 7.50 -12.00
C GLN A 127 25.06 8.71 -11.68
N LEU A 128 24.00 8.47 -10.93
CA LEU A 128 23.11 9.48 -10.38
C LEU A 128 23.25 9.48 -8.86
N GLU A 129 22.77 10.52 -8.20
CA GLU A 129 22.49 10.47 -6.77
C GLU A 129 21.00 10.62 -6.53
N ILE A 130 20.45 9.83 -5.60
CA ILE A 130 19.03 9.84 -5.27
C ILE A 130 18.81 10.16 -3.80
N TYR A 131 17.75 10.89 -3.52
CA TYR A 131 17.24 11.16 -2.19
C TYR A 131 15.77 10.77 -2.12
N ALA A 132 15.33 10.25 -0.98
CA ALA A 132 13.93 10.00 -0.71
C ALA A 132 13.62 10.23 0.76
N GLU A 133 12.46 10.82 1.01
CA GLU A 133 11.93 11.06 2.35
C GLU A 133 10.40 11.03 2.34
N ALA A 134 9.81 10.49 3.39
CA ALA A 134 8.39 10.42 3.62
C ALA A 134 8.06 10.79 5.06
N HIS A 135 6.99 11.58 5.24
CA HIS A 135 6.42 11.94 6.53
C HIS A 135 4.98 11.45 6.63
N PRO A 136 4.75 10.17 6.90
CA PRO A 136 3.41 9.59 6.94
C PRO A 136 2.50 10.23 7.99
N ASN A 137 3.09 10.81 9.05
CA ASN A 137 2.36 11.44 10.16
C ASN A 137 1.93 12.89 9.88
N SER A 138 2.24 13.42 8.68
CA SER A 138 1.73 14.73 8.26
C SER A 138 0.33 14.61 7.66
N SER A 139 -0.43 15.71 7.62
CA SER A 139 -1.78 15.75 7.04
C SER A 139 -1.85 16.83 5.95
N PRO A 140 -1.87 16.44 4.65
CA PRO A 140 -1.72 15.08 4.12
C PRO A 140 -0.27 14.54 4.27
N PRO A 141 -0.05 13.22 4.20
CA PRO A 141 1.29 12.62 4.14
C PRO A 141 2.15 13.25 3.06
N LEU A 142 3.36 13.69 3.42
CA LEU A 142 4.30 14.32 2.51
C LEU A 142 5.37 13.33 2.05
N VAL A 143 5.68 13.37 0.77
CA VAL A 143 6.75 12.57 0.15
C VAL A 143 7.65 13.45 -0.71
N PHE A 144 8.93 13.12 -0.70
CA PHE A 144 9.99 13.82 -1.40
C PHE A 144 10.87 12.84 -2.13
N ILE A 145 11.19 13.15 -3.38
CA ILE A 145 12.23 12.44 -4.15
C ILE A 145 13.12 13.48 -4.81
N GLY A 146 14.44 13.32 -4.65
CA GLY A 146 15.46 14.14 -5.29
C GLY A 146 16.36 13.29 -6.19
N ILE A 147 16.80 13.86 -7.30
CA ILE A 147 17.78 13.27 -8.21
C ILE A 147 18.85 14.33 -8.52
N ASN A 148 20.12 13.98 -8.34
CA ASN A 148 21.24 14.72 -8.89
C ASN A 148 21.83 13.91 -10.05
N ASP A 149 21.85 14.50 -11.22
CA ASP A 149 22.43 13.96 -12.46
C ASP A 149 23.53 14.93 -12.93
N GLY A 150 24.71 14.80 -12.33
CA GLY A 150 25.81 15.75 -12.51
C GLY A 150 25.46 17.16 -12.02
N ASP A 151 25.20 18.09 -12.95
CA ASP A 151 24.82 19.48 -12.64
C ASP A 151 23.30 19.69 -12.62
N ASP A 152 22.52 18.70 -13.11
CA ASP A 152 21.07 18.76 -13.13
C ASP A 152 20.51 18.20 -11.84
N ASN A 153 19.80 19.05 -11.09
CA ASN A 153 19.18 18.65 -9.83
C ASN A 153 17.66 18.77 -9.96
N GLN A 154 16.97 17.66 -9.74
CA GLN A 154 15.52 17.58 -9.70
C GLN A 154 15.06 17.31 -8.28
N TYR A 155 14.02 18.02 -7.85
CA TYR A 155 13.39 17.80 -6.56
C TYR A 155 11.89 17.86 -6.71
N LEU A 156 11.23 16.77 -6.33
CA LEU A 156 9.79 16.61 -6.45
C LEU A 156 9.20 16.36 -5.08
N ARG A 157 8.07 17.03 -4.84
CA ARG A 157 7.26 16.89 -3.64
C ARG A 157 5.86 16.47 -4.04
N GLY A 158 5.35 15.45 -3.37
CA GLY A 158 3.98 14.96 -3.52
C GLY A 158 3.25 14.88 -2.19
N ALA A 159 1.95 14.60 -2.27
CA ALA A 159 1.12 14.22 -1.14
C ALA A 159 0.46 12.86 -1.45
N VAL A 160 0.53 11.92 -0.51
CA VAL A 160 -0.04 10.56 -0.62
C VAL A 160 0.51 9.79 -1.83
N GLY A 161 1.70 9.21 -1.67
CA GLY A 161 2.42 8.51 -2.74
C GLY A 161 2.98 9.46 -3.81
N LEU A 162 4.09 9.08 -4.42
CA LEU A 162 4.72 9.82 -5.52
C LEU A 162 5.35 8.85 -6.50
N SER A 163 4.89 8.92 -7.75
CA SER A 163 5.52 8.25 -8.89
C SER A 163 5.84 9.27 -9.96
N PHE A 164 7.05 9.28 -10.49
CA PHE A 164 7.40 10.10 -11.64
C PHE A 164 8.46 9.44 -12.51
N ASN A 165 8.44 9.84 -13.78
CA ASN A 165 9.44 9.42 -14.74
C ASN A 165 10.56 10.46 -14.86
N TYR A 166 11.79 10.00 -14.95
CA TYR A 166 12.97 10.82 -15.17
C TYR A 166 13.79 10.26 -16.33
N THR A 167 14.11 11.10 -17.30
CA THR A 167 15.03 10.74 -18.39
C THR A 167 16.41 11.27 -18.06
N THR A 168 17.40 10.39 -18.00
CA THR A 168 18.78 10.77 -17.68
C THR A 168 19.45 11.47 -18.86
N ARG A 169 20.63 12.05 -18.62
CA ARG A 169 21.45 12.68 -19.67
C ARG A 169 21.84 11.71 -20.79
N ARG A 170 22.01 10.42 -20.48
CA ARG A 170 22.27 9.37 -21.48
C ARG A 170 21.02 8.79 -22.14
N GLY A 171 19.84 9.24 -21.73
CA GLY A 171 18.56 8.86 -22.33
C GLY A 171 17.88 7.67 -21.65
N SER A 172 18.43 7.14 -20.56
CA SER A 172 17.79 6.08 -19.77
C SER A 172 16.50 6.60 -19.14
N LEU A 173 15.41 5.84 -19.21
CA LEU A 173 14.12 6.21 -18.61
C LEU A 173 13.89 5.51 -17.27
N LEU A 174 13.90 6.29 -16.19
CA LEU A 174 13.63 5.81 -14.84
C LEU A 174 12.21 6.11 -14.40
N LEU A 175 11.58 5.19 -13.69
CA LEU A 175 10.38 5.39 -12.88
C LEU A 175 10.73 5.25 -11.42
N LEU A 176 10.54 6.31 -10.65
CA LEU A 176 10.76 6.34 -9.21
C LEU A 176 9.41 6.36 -8.51
N THR A 177 9.21 5.50 -7.51
CA THR A 177 7.95 5.37 -6.76
C THR A 177 8.19 5.26 -5.26
N LEU A 178 7.49 6.05 -4.47
CA LEU A 178 7.50 6.05 -3.00
C LEU A 178 6.08 6.23 -2.46
N GLY A 179 5.72 5.55 -1.37
CA GLY A 179 4.41 5.75 -0.72
C GLY A 179 3.25 4.98 -1.35
N VAL A 180 3.53 3.89 -2.09
CA VAL A 180 2.52 3.07 -2.76
C VAL A 180 2.68 1.62 -2.31
N VAL A 181 1.56 0.98 -1.98
CA VAL A 181 1.47 -0.42 -1.58
C VAL A 181 1.16 -1.25 -2.82
N ARG A 182 1.89 -2.35 -3.03
CA ARG A 182 1.52 -3.37 -4.02
C ARG A 182 0.59 -4.40 -3.41
#